data_AF-A0A7Y6AII9-F1
#
_entry.id   AF-A0A7Y6AII9-F1
#
_cell.length_a   1.000
_cell.length_b   1.000
_cell.length_c   1.000
_cell.angle_alpha   90.00
_cell.angle_beta   90.00
_cell.angle_gamma   90.00
#
_symmetry.space_group_name_H-M   'P 1'
#
loop_
_entity.id
_entity.type
_entity.pdbx_description
1 polymer ?
#
loop_
_entity_poly.entity_id
_entity_poly.type
_entity_poly.pdbx_seq_one_letter_code
_entity_poly.pdbx_strand_id
1 'polypeptide(L)' 'MSWLAGADRPFLIGVRHHAPSLAAAVPALLDAAGPDVLLVELPGDLQEWIPWLAHEETRAPVALAGAGQHGLGFY' A
#
# COMPACT_ATOMS: atom_id res chain seq x y z
N MET A 1 -16.85 -10.41 3.63
CA MET A 1 -16.34 -9.48 4.66
C MET A 1 -16.35 -10.09 6.07
N SER A 2 -16.02 -11.37 6.24
CA SER A 2 -16.08 -12.06 7.55
C SER A 2 -14.73 -12.20 8.25
N TRP A 3 -13.62 -11.96 7.55
CA TRP A 3 -12.25 -12.20 8.03
C TRP A 3 -11.74 -11.11 8.98
N LEU A 4 -12.21 -9.87 8.85
CA LEU A 4 -11.84 -8.77 9.76
C LEU A 4 -12.31 -9.02 11.21
N ALA A 5 -13.37 -9.81 11.41
CA ALA A 5 -13.95 -10.07 12.73
C ALA A 5 -13.11 -11.05 13.58
N GLY A 6 -12.10 -11.71 13.00
CA GLY A 6 -11.21 -12.64 13.71
C GLY A 6 -9.86 -12.05 14.12
N ALA A 7 -9.53 -10.82 13.69
CA ALA A 7 -8.30 -10.14 14.08
C ALA A 7 -8.54 -9.34 15.37
N ASP A 8 -7.88 -9.73 16.47
CA ASP A 8 -8.08 -9.05 17.76
C ASP A 8 -7.69 -7.57 17.70
N ARG A 9 -6.62 -7.21 16.95
CA ARG A 9 -6.22 -5.82 16.64
C ARG A 9 -5.35 -5.72 15.38
N PRO A 10 -5.43 -4.64 14.59
CA PRO A 10 -4.51 -4.41 13.47
C PRO A 10 -3.11 -4.03 13.95
N PHE A 11 -2.08 -4.45 13.20
CA PHE A 11 -0.72 -3.92 13.32
C PHE A 11 -0.56 -2.71 12.41
N LEU A 12 -0.25 -1.54 12.97
CA LEU A 12 -0.15 -0.29 12.21
C LEU A 12 1.32 0.07 11.96
N ILE A 13 1.69 0.18 10.68
CA ILE A 13 2.99 0.72 10.25
C ILE A 13 2.76 2.16 9.80
N GLY A 14 3.09 3.13 10.65
CA GLY A 14 2.93 4.55 10.32
C GLY A 14 4.00 5.03 9.33
N VAL A 15 3.59 5.52 8.17
CA VAL A 15 4.48 6.10 7.15
C VAL A 15 4.52 7.61 7.32
N ARG A 16 5.66 8.17 7.75
CA ARG A 16 5.89 9.61 7.63
C ARG A 16 6.53 9.88 6.27
N HIS A 17 5.81 10.60 5.40
CA HIS A 17 6.34 11.20 4.18
C HIS A 17 7.10 10.19 3.28
N HIS A 18 6.43 9.18 2.72
CA HIS A 18 6.95 8.17 1.76
C HIS A 18 8.49 8.07 1.65
N ALA A 19 9.16 7.80 2.77
CA ALA A 19 10.61 7.93 2.83
C ALA A 19 11.27 6.73 2.15
N PRO A 20 12.34 6.91 1.35
CA PRO A 20 13.08 5.79 0.75
C PRO A 20 13.55 4.75 1.77
N SER A 21 13.93 5.20 2.98
CA SER A 21 14.31 4.32 4.09
C SER A 21 13.17 3.43 4.57
N LEU A 22 11.92 3.92 4.49
CA LEU A 22 10.76 3.12 4.87
C LEU A 22 10.42 2.11 3.78
N ALA A 23 10.47 2.49 2.50
CA ALA A 23 10.27 1.55 1.39
C ALA A 23 11.25 0.36 1.48
N ALA A 24 12.49 0.59 1.93
CA ALA A 24 13.47 -0.46 2.18
C ALA A 24 13.15 -1.34 3.41
N ALA A 25 12.48 -0.80 4.43
CA ALA A 25 12.19 -1.51 5.68
C ALA A 25 10.87 -2.31 5.65
N VAL A 26 9.88 -1.85 4.86
CA VAL A 26 8.54 -2.44 4.80
C VAL A 26 8.55 -3.95 4.47
N PRO A 27 9.33 -4.48 3.51
CA PRO A 27 9.35 -5.92 3.24
C PRO A 27 9.69 -6.76 4.48
N ALA A 28 10.78 -6.42 5.18
CA ALA A 28 11.20 -7.14 6.37
C ALA A 28 10.18 -7.02 7.52
N LEU A 29 9.49 -5.88 7.64
CA LEU A 29 8.42 -5.69 8.63
C LEU A 29 7.18 -6.55 8.32
N LEU A 30 6.81 -6.67 7.04
CA LEU A 30 5.69 -7.51 6.60
C LEU A 30 6.00 -8.99 6.78
N ASP A 31 7.22 -9.42 6.44
CA ASP A 31 7.66 -10.81 6.65
C ASP A 31 7.63 -11.19 8.13
N ALA A 32 8.07 -10.28 9.02
CA ALA A 32 8.03 -10.51 10.46
C ALA A 32 6.62 -10.48 11.06
N ALA A 33 5.73 -9.65 10.51
CA ALA A 33 4.35 -9.53 10.97
C ALA A 33 3.43 -10.65 10.45
N GLY A 34 3.75 -11.24 9.29
CA GLY A 34 2.98 -12.32 8.66
C GLY A 34 1.47 -12.04 8.51
N PRO A 35 1.04 -10.88 7.98
CA PRO A 35 -0.37 -10.55 7.91
C PRO A 35 -1.11 -11.38 6.86
N ASP A 36 -2.29 -11.90 7.21
CA ASP A 36 -3.21 -12.52 6.23
C ASP A 36 -3.82 -11.49 5.27
N VAL A 37 -3.94 -10.23 5.72
CA VAL A 37 -4.54 -9.12 4.98
C VAL A 37 -3.72 -7.85 5.20
N LEU A 38 -3.31 -7.21 4.09
CA LEU A 38 -2.69 -5.89 4.10
C LEU A 38 -3.70 -4.82 3.69
N LEU A 39 -3.86 -3.80 4.54
CA LEU A 39 -4.66 -2.61 4.24
C LEU A 39 -3.72 -1.47 3.86
N VAL A 40 -3.94 -0.88 2.68
CA VAL A 40 -3.18 0.26 2.17
C VAL A 40 -4.08 1.50 2.25
N GLU A 41 -3.55 2.64 2.68
CA GLU A 41 -4.25 3.93 2.57
C GLU A 41 -4.02 4.49 1.15
N LEU A 42 -5.10 4.75 0.42
CA LEU A 42 -5.07 5.38 -0.89
C LEU A 42 -6.42 6.08 -1.18
N PRO A 43 -6.49 7.03 -2.12
CA PRO A 43 -7.76 7.51 -2.67
C PRO A 43 -8.61 6.35 -3.17
N GLY A 44 -9.91 6.37 -2.89
CA GLY A 44 -10.82 5.27 -3.27
C GLY A 44 -10.81 4.94 -4.76
N ASP A 45 -10.70 5.96 -5.62
CA ASP A 45 -10.64 5.79 -7.08
C ASP A 45 -9.35 5.10 -7.56
N LEU A 46 -8.30 5.03 -6.73
CA LEU A 46 -7.08 4.30 -7.06
C LEU A 46 -7.14 2.82 -6.65
N GLN A 47 -8.19 2.37 -5.96
CA GLN A 47 -8.33 0.99 -5.50
C GLN A 47 -8.32 -0.03 -6.64
N GLU A 48 -8.92 0.30 -7.78
CA GLU A 48 -8.93 -0.57 -8.97
C GLU A 48 -7.54 -0.76 -9.59
N TRP A 49 -6.57 0.10 -9.24
CA TRP A 49 -5.21 0.06 -9.77
C TRP A 49 -4.26 -0.80 -8.93
N ILE A 50 -4.64 -1.17 -7.71
CA ILE A 50 -3.81 -2.00 -6.80
C ILE A 50 -3.37 -3.34 -7.44
N PRO A 51 -4.21 -4.09 -8.17
CA PRO A 51 -3.79 -5.33 -8.81
C PRO A 51 -2.62 -5.16 -9.80
N TRP A 52 -2.51 -3.99 -10.45
CA TRP A 52 -1.41 -3.69 -11.36
C TRP A 52 -0.12 -3.36 -10.60
N LEU A 53 -0.22 -2.62 -9.49
CA LEU A 53 0.94 -2.41 -8.61
C LEU A 53 1.48 -3.71 -8.02
N ALA A 54 0.59 -4.66 -7.70
CA ALA A 54 0.92 -5.97 -7.16
C ALA A 54 1.22 -7.03 -8.22
N HIS A 55 1.17 -6.68 -9.51
CA HIS A 55 1.38 -7.63 -10.59
C HIS A 55 2.84 -8.11 -10.62
N GLU A 56 3.06 -9.41 -10.85
CA GLU A 56 4.40 -10.03 -10.78
C GLU A 56 5.41 -9.43 -11.77
N GLU A 57 4.92 -8.90 -12.90
CA GLU A 57 5.76 -8.25 -13.91
C GLU A 57 6.06 -6.78 -13.61
N THR A 58 5.43 -6.19 -12.59
CA THR A 58 5.66 -4.79 -12.21
C THR A 58 7.04 -4.64 -11.60
N ARG A 59 7.88 -3.80 -12.23
CA ARG A 59 9.25 -3.55 -11.79
C ARG A 59 9.37 -2.16 -11.18
N ALA A 60 9.85 -2.11 -9.94
CA ALA A 60 10.18 -0.86 -9.28
C ALA A 60 11.34 -0.12 -10.01
N PRO A 61 11.40 1.23 -9.92
CA PRO A 61 10.48 2.11 -9.20
C PRO A 61 9.19 2.38 -10.01
N VAL A 62 8.04 2.31 -9.33
CA VAL A 62 6.72 2.63 -9.89
C VAL A 62 6.00 3.58 -8.93
N ALA A 63 5.15 4.45 -9.47
CA ALA A 63 4.27 5.33 -8.70
C ALA A 63 2.88 5.34 -9.35
N LEU A 64 1.83 5.53 -8.55
CA LEU A 64 0.50 5.80 -9.07
C LEU A 64 0.32 7.31 -9.20
N ALA A 65 -0.19 7.75 -10.34
CA ALA A 65 -0.52 9.15 -10.56
C ALA A 65 -2.01 9.29 -10.86
N GLY A 66 -2.69 10.12 -10.07
CA GLY A 66 -4.06 10.55 -10.34
C GLY A 66 -4.05 11.87 -11.10
N ALA A 67 -4.77 11.95 -12.22
CA ALA A 67 -4.99 13.19 -12.95
C ALA A 67 -6.38 13.74 -12.65
N GLY A 68 -6.45 14.99 -12.19
CA GLY A 68 -7.71 15.71 -11.96
C GLY A 68 -7.69 17.10 -12.57
N GLN A 69 -8.78 17.85 -12.41
CA GLN A 69 -8.90 19.22 -12.93
C GLN A 69 -7.82 20.18 -12.40
N HIS A 70 -7.22 19.87 -11.26
CA HIS A 70 -6.19 20.67 -10.59
C HIS A 70 -4.75 20.17 -10.85
N GLY A 71 -4.57 19.22 -11.77
CA GLY A 71 -3.26 18.68 -12.13
C GLY A 71 -3.04 17.22 -11.72
N LEU A 72 -1.76 16.85 -11.64
CA LEU A 72 -1.30 15.49 -11.33
C LEU A 72 -0.90 15.39 -9.85
N GLY A 73 -1.43 14.39 -9.16
CA GLY A 73 -0.98 13.98 -7.82
C GLY A 73 -0.33 12.61 -7.89
N PHE A 74 0.74 12.41 -7.12
CA PHE A 74 1.47 11.15 -7.03
C PHE A 74 1.22 10.48 -5.68
N TYR A 75 1.02 9.16 -5.71
CA TYR A 75 0.90 8.26 -4.57
C TYR A 75 1.92 7.12 -4.69
#